data_AF-A0A0B2QYJ2-F1
#
_entry.id   AF-A0A0B2QYJ2-F1
#
_cell.length_a   1.000
_cell.length_b   1.000
_cell.length_c   1.000
_cell.angle_alpha   90.00
_cell.angle_beta   90.00
_cell.angle_gamma   90.00
#
_symmetry.space_group_name_H-M   'P 1'
#
loop_
_entity.id
_entity.type
_entity.pdbx_description
1 polymer ?
#
loop_
_entity_poly.entity_id
_entity_poly.type
_entity_poly.pdbx_seq_one_letter_code
_entity_poly.pdbx_strand_id
1 'polypeptide(L)'
;MENNNNNGDPTPVPRVAVVVFLLKGESFEECAAREVKEETGLVIGSSKFLTVTNNVMLEQPKKCHYVTIFMRAMVGVDAVEEQVPQNLEPTKCDGWEWYEWDHLPHPLFGPLEKMVKGGFDPFSP
;
A
#
# COMPACT_ATOMS: atom_id res chain seq x y z
N MET A 1 -40.97 -19.04 2.03
CA MET A 1 -40.39 -17.80 1.46
C MET A 1 -39.82 -17.02 2.62
N GLU A 2 -38.55 -17.21 2.93
CA GLU A 2 -37.81 -16.32 3.82
C GLU A 2 -36.57 -15.92 3.03
N ASN A 3 -36.54 -14.66 2.58
CA ASN A 3 -35.42 -14.10 1.84
C ASN A 3 -34.30 -13.76 2.83
N ASN A 4 -33.18 -14.45 2.70
CA ASN A 4 -31.90 -14.06 3.27
C ASN A 4 -31.43 -12.76 2.61
N ASN A 5 -31.70 -11.61 3.23
CA ASN A 5 -31.00 -10.37 2.92
C ASN A 5 -29.81 -10.22 3.88
N ASN A 6 -28.76 -11.02 3.66
CA ASN A 6 -27.42 -10.70 4.16
C ASN A 6 -26.76 -9.73 3.17
N ASN A 7 -27.24 -8.50 3.13
CA ASN A 7 -26.43 -7.39 2.62
C ASN A 7 -25.63 -6.84 3.82
N GLY A 8 -24.64 -7.63 4.25
CA GLY A 8 -23.56 -7.08 5.04
C GLY A 8 -22.85 -6.08 4.15
N ASP A 9 -22.81 -4.82 4.57
CA ASP A 9 -21.93 -3.81 4.01
C ASP A 9 -20.53 -4.43 3.87
N PRO A 10 -19.86 -4.42 2.71
CA PRO A 10 -18.57 -5.06 2.54
C PRO A 10 -17.62 -4.54 3.62
N THR A 11 -17.24 -5.43 4.54
CA THR A 11 -16.23 -5.12 5.56
C THR A 11 -14.98 -4.61 4.84
N PRO A 12 -14.48 -3.41 5.15
CA PRO A 12 -13.30 -2.87 4.51
C PRO A 12 -12.15 -3.87 4.66
N VAL A 13 -11.69 -4.41 3.54
CA VAL A 13 -10.53 -5.30 3.54
C VAL A 13 -9.31 -4.40 3.71
N PRO A 14 -8.46 -4.62 4.74
CA PRO A 14 -7.19 -3.93 4.82
C PRO A 14 -6.41 -4.09 3.54
N ARG A 15 -5.87 -2.99 3.04
CA ARG A 15 -5.14 -2.94 1.77
C ARG A 15 -3.81 -2.25 2.04
N VAL A 16 -2.71 -2.94 1.77
CA VAL A 16 -1.37 -2.42 2.09
C VAL A 16 -0.87 -1.61 0.91
N ALA A 17 -0.61 -0.34 1.13
CA ALA A 17 0.06 0.52 0.17
C ALA A 17 1.52 0.73 0.61
N VAL A 18 2.47 0.54 -0.31
CA VAL A 18 3.87 0.88 -0.07
C VAL A 18 4.05 2.32 -0.52
N VAL A 19 4.40 3.20 0.42
CA VAL A 19 4.52 4.63 0.14
C VAL A 19 5.98 5.01 0.12
N VAL A 20 6.40 5.75 -0.91
CA VAL A 20 7.79 6.17 -1.07
C VAL A 20 7.80 7.62 -1.54
N PHE A 21 8.05 8.56 -0.61
CA PHE A 21 8.83 9.82 -0.71
C PHE A 21 8.33 10.83 0.33
N LEU A 22 8.90 10.77 1.53
CA LEU A 22 8.58 11.72 2.61
C LEU A 22 9.07 13.13 2.27
N LEU A 23 8.18 14.11 2.33
CA LEU A 23 8.52 15.52 2.16
C LEU A 23 8.93 16.17 3.49
N LYS A 24 9.68 17.29 3.41
CA LYS A 24 10.16 17.99 4.61
C LYS A 24 8.98 18.57 5.40
N GLY A 25 8.86 18.14 6.66
CA GLY A 25 7.83 18.62 7.57
C GLY A 25 6.51 17.84 7.51
N GLU A 26 6.45 16.80 6.67
CA GLU A 26 5.32 15.90 6.54
C GLU A 26 5.43 14.74 7.54
N SER A 27 4.30 14.33 8.14
CA SER A 27 4.20 13.09 8.91
C SER A 27 4.17 11.85 8.00
N PHE A 28 4.36 10.65 8.56
CA PHE A 28 4.29 9.43 7.76
C PHE A 28 2.86 9.17 7.27
N GLU A 29 1.88 9.57 8.06
CA GLU A 29 0.46 9.44 7.77
C GLU A 29 0.02 10.38 6.64
N GLU A 30 0.46 11.64 6.67
CA GLU A 30 0.20 12.62 5.60
C GLU A 30 0.86 12.19 4.29
N CYS A 31 2.12 11.75 4.36
CA CYS A 31 2.85 11.21 3.21
C CYS A 31 2.10 10.01 2.60
N ALA A 32 1.65 9.07 3.44
CA ALA A 32 0.89 7.92 2.98
C ALA A 32 -0.40 8.32 2.26
N ALA A 33 -1.14 9.29 2.80
CA ALA A 33 -2.38 9.75 2.19
C ALA A 33 -2.13 10.49 0.86
N ARG A 34 -1.11 11.34 0.80
CA ARG A 34 -0.76 12.12 -0.39
C ARG A 34 -0.28 11.21 -1.54
N GLU A 35 0.72 10.37 -1.28
CA GLU A 35 1.33 9.52 -2.33
C GLU A 35 0.31 8.53 -2.91
N VAL A 36 -0.49 7.88 -2.05
CA VAL A 36 -1.56 7.00 -2.53
C VAL A 36 -2.55 7.76 -3.40
N LYS A 37 -2.91 8.99 -3.00
CA LYS A 37 -3.83 9.82 -3.78
C LYS A 37 -3.23 10.25 -5.12
N GLU A 38 -1.96 10.65 -5.14
CA GLU A 38 -1.24 11.11 -6.34
C GLU A 38 -1.05 9.99 -7.36
N GLU A 39 -0.70 8.77 -6.92
CA GLU A 39 -0.38 7.65 -7.81
C GLU A 39 -1.60 6.82 -8.24
N THR A 40 -2.59 6.66 -7.35
CA THR A 40 -3.73 5.74 -7.54
C THR A 40 -5.09 6.42 -7.60
N GLY A 41 -5.19 7.67 -7.15
CA GLY A 41 -6.46 8.36 -6.96
C GLY A 41 -7.27 7.90 -5.75
N LEU A 42 -6.82 6.88 -5.02
CA LEU A 42 -7.52 6.35 -3.85
C LEU A 42 -7.45 7.32 -2.66
N VAL A 43 -8.50 7.30 -1.84
CA VAL A 43 -8.54 7.96 -0.54
C VAL A 43 -8.45 6.90 0.54
N ILE A 44 -7.43 7.04 1.39
CA ILE A 44 -7.20 6.15 2.52
C ILE A 44 -7.65 6.79 3.84
N GLY A 45 -8.09 5.96 4.78
CA GLY A 45 -8.36 6.37 6.15
C GLY A 45 -7.07 6.52 6.97
N SER A 46 -7.21 6.48 8.29
CA SER A 46 -6.06 6.52 9.22
C SER A 46 -5.07 5.41 8.90
N SER A 47 -3.79 5.78 8.73
CA SER A 47 -2.70 4.86 8.51
C SER A 47 -1.98 4.52 9.82
N LYS A 48 -1.45 3.29 9.91
CA LYS A 48 -0.71 2.75 11.05
C LYS A 48 0.70 2.42 10.61
N PHE A 49 1.69 2.87 11.38
CA PHE A 49 3.07 2.43 11.19
C PHE A 49 3.19 0.92 11.37
N LEU A 50 3.90 0.28 10.44
CA LEU A 50 4.17 -1.16 10.49
C LEU A 50 5.63 -1.43 10.85
N THR A 51 6.54 -1.02 9.97
CA THR A 51 7.97 -1.31 10.13
C THR A 51 8.80 -0.34 9.29
N VAL A 52 10.12 -0.39 9.48
CA VAL A 52 11.10 0.34 8.69
C VAL A 52 12.19 -0.62 8.21
N THR A 53 12.61 -0.47 6.96
CA THR A 53 13.66 -1.28 6.36
C THR A 53 14.79 -0.40 5.83
N ASN A 54 16.02 -0.90 5.94
CA ASN A 54 17.21 -0.23 5.45
C ASN A 54 17.66 -0.89 4.13
N ASN A 55 17.48 -0.18 3.01
CA ASN A 55 17.63 -0.72 1.66
C ASN A 55 18.77 -0.04 0.91
N VAL A 56 19.94 -0.68 0.97
CA VAL A 56 21.13 -0.26 0.23
C VAL A 56 21.17 -1.01 -1.11
N MET A 57 21.10 -0.27 -2.22
CA MET A 57 21.03 -0.80 -3.59
C MET A 57 22.29 -0.40 -4.36
N LEU A 58 23.34 -1.21 -4.27
CA LEU A 58 24.64 -0.94 -4.91
C LEU A 58 24.80 -1.61 -6.28
N GLU A 59 23.96 -2.59 -6.58
CA GLU A 59 24.00 -3.40 -7.81
C GLU A 59 23.26 -2.72 -8.99
N GLN A 60 22.46 -1.70 -8.71
CA GLN A 60 21.77 -0.94 -9.75
C GLN A 60 22.70 0.07 -10.44
N PRO A 61 22.45 0.42 -11.73
CA PRO A 61 23.24 1.43 -12.43
C PRO A 61 23.33 2.76 -11.68
N LYS A 62 22.23 3.13 -11.01
CA LYS A 62 22.18 4.24 -10.05
C LYS A 62 22.22 3.66 -8.63
N LYS A 63 23.34 3.87 -7.94
CA LYS A 63 23.49 3.46 -6.54
C LYS A 63 22.58 4.33 -5.68
N CYS A 64 21.71 3.69 -4.92
CA CYS A 64 20.76 4.37 -4.04
C CYS A 64 20.74 3.70 -2.67
N HIS A 65 20.38 4.48 -1.65
CA HIS A 65 20.14 3.99 -0.30
C HIS A 65 18.83 4.59 0.20
N TYR A 66 17.84 3.74 0.39
CA TYR A 66 16.52 4.11 0.89
C TYR A 66 16.30 3.58 2.29
N VAL A 67 15.73 4.41 3.16
CA VAL A 67 15.06 3.96 4.38
C VAL A 67 13.58 3.94 4.06
N THR A 68 12.99 2.74 3.99
CA THR A 68 11.61 2.57 3.54
C THR A 68 10.73 2.30 4.76
N ILE A 69 9.77 3.19 4.98
CA ILE A 69 8.77 3.10 6.06
C ILE A 69 7.51 2.47 5.47
N PHE A 70 7.06 1.39 6.07
CA PHE A 70 5.82 0.72 5.69
C PHE A 70 4.68 1.20 6.56
N MET A 71 3.61 1.64 5.92
CA MET A 71 2.37 2.10 6.56
C MET A 71 1.23 1.19 6.11
N ARG A 72 0.31 0.86 7.00
CA ARG A 72 -0.94 0.16 6.70
C ARG A 72 -2.07 1.16 6.65
N ALA A 73 -2.95 1.10 5.67
CA ALA A 73 -4.16 1.91 5.65
C ALA A 73 -5.35 1.10 5.16
N MET A 74 -6.54 1.67 5.35
CA MET A 74 -7.79 1.13 4.82
C MET A 74 -8.23 2.03 3.67
N VAL A 75 -8.59 1.44 2.53
CA VAL A 75 -9.16 2.18 1.39
C VAL A 75 -10.68 2.13 1.50
N GLY A 76 -11.36 3.19 1.08
CA GLY A 76 -12.82 3.19 1.01
C GLY A 76 -13.51 3.33 2.36
N VAL A 77 -12.78 3.76 3.40
CA VAL A 77 -13.39 4.18 4.67
C VAL A 77 -14.37 5.31 4.36
N ASP A 78 -15.64 5.11 4.68
CA ASP A 78 -16.76 6.04 4.44
C ASP A 78 -17.11 6.30 2.95
N ALA A 79 -16.67 5.43 2.03
CA ALA A 79 -17.02 5.57 0.61
C ALA A 79 -18.39 4.92 0.29
N VAL A 80 -19.22 5.64 -0.48
CA VAL A 80 -20.53 5.14 -0.95
C VAL A 80 -20.38 4.09 -2.06
N GLU A 81 -19.28 4.15 -2.81
CA GLU A 81 -18.93 3.23 -3.90
C GLU A 81 -17.51 2.70 -3.71
N GLU A 82 -17.25 1.49 -4.21
CA GLU A 82 -15.92 0.90 -4.15
C GLU A 82 -14.90 1.75 -4.93
N GLN A 83 -13.78 2.06 -4.28
CA GLN A 83 -12.69 2.77 -4.93
C GLN A 83 -11.75 1.78 -5.63
N VAL A 84 -11.55 2.01 -6.93
CA VAL A 84 -10.64 1.24 -7.79
C VAL A 84 -9.43 2.12 -8.13
N PRO A 85 -8.19 1.60 -7.99
CA PRO A 85 -7.01 2.39 -8.30
C PRO A 85 -6.94 2.74 -9.79
N GLN A 86 -6.47 3.94 -10.09
CA GLN A 86 -6.21 4.43 -11.44
C GLN A 86 -4.72 4.69 -11.60
N ASN A 87 -4.14 4.36 -12.74
CA ASN A 87 -2.73 4.70 -12.98
C ASN A 87 -2.59 6.18 -13.36
N LEU A 88 -2.38 7.04 -12.36
CA LEU A 88 -2.26 8.49 -12.56
C LEU A 88 -0.85 8.93 -12.96
N GLU A 89 0.15 8.08 -12.78
CA GLU A 89 1.54 8.32 -13.17
C GLU A 89 2.07 7.24 -14.15
N PRO A 90 1.52 7.15 -15.37
CA PRO A 90 1.83 6.08 -16.33
C PRO A 90 3.28 6.08 -16.83
N THR A 91 4.05 7.13 -16.53
CA THR A 91 5.49 7.21 -16.83
C THR A 91 6.37 6.63 -15.73
N LYS A 92 5.81 6.38 -14.54
CA LYS A 92 6.51 5.81 -13.38
C LYS A 92 6.00 4.42 -12.99
N CYS A 93 4.74 4.11 -13.27
CA CYS A 93 4.09 2.84 -12.93
C CYS A 93 3.30 2.30 -14.14
N ASP A 94 3.31 0.99 -14.36
CA ASP A 94 2.54 0.36 -15.46
C ASP A 94 1.06 0.17 -15.09
N GLY A 95 0.75 0.06 -13.79
CA GLY A 95 -0.62 -0.11 -13.31
C GLY A 95 -0.68 -0.55 -11.85
N TRP A 96 -1.91 -0.59 -11.32
CA TRP A 96 -2.20 -0.97 -9.95
C TRP A 96 -3.20 -2.11 -9.92
N GLU A 97 -2.88 -3.17 -9.19
CA GLU A 97 -3.73 -4.33 -8.99
C GLU A 97 -3.74 -4.74 -7.52
N TRP A 98 -4.80 -5.43 -7.11
CA TRP A 98 -4.92 -6.02 -5.78
C TRP A 98 -4.47 -7.47 -5.83
N TYR A 99 -3.63 -7.87 -4.87
CA TYR A 99 -3.15 -9.24 -4.71
C TYR A 99 -3.42 -9.72 -3.28
N GLU A 100 -3.75 -10.99 -3.15
CA GLU A 100 -3.76 -11.66 -1.85
C GLU A 100 -2.34 -11.78 -1.30
N TRP A 101 -2.17 -11.67 0.02
CA TRP A 101 -0.86 -11.64 0.66
C TRP A 101 -0.03 -12.91 0.44
N ASP A 102 -0.70 -14.05 0.35
CA ASP A 102 -0.12 -15.36 0.09
C ASP A 102 0.09 -15.64 -1.41
N HIS A 103 -0.41 -14.76 -2.30
CA HIS A 103 -0.32 -14.87 -3.76
C HIS A 103 0.26 -13.61 -4.41
N LEU A 104 1.28 -13.01 -3.79
CA LEU A 104 1.97 -11.83 -4.33
C LEU A 104 2.65 -12.13 -5.69
N PRO A 105 2.68 -11.14 -6.61
CA PRO A 105 3.30 -11.30 -7.91
C PRO A 105 4.83 -11.38 -7.80
N HIS A 106 5.47 -11.91 -8.84
CA HIS A 106 6.93 -12.01 -8.90
C HIS A 106 7.46 -11.45 -10.23
N PRO A 107 8.61 -10.74 -10.22
CA PRO A 107 9.46 -10.44 -9.07
C PRO A 107 8.93 -9.30 -8.17
N LEU A 108 9.21 -9.36 -6.87
CA LEU A 108 8.87 -8.28 -5.92
C LEU A 108 9.95 -7.19 -5.90
N PHE A 109 9.51 -5.96 -5.59
CA PHE A 109 10.42 -4.87 -5.29
C PHE A 109 11.28 -5.22 -4.06
N GLY A 110 12.60 -5.06 -4.13
CA GLY A 110 13.55 -5.57 -3.14
C GLY A 110 13.22 -5.27 -1.66
N PRO A 111 12.85 -4.03 -1.29
CA PRO A 111 12.38 -3.72 0.07
C PRO A 111 11.17 -4.55 0.52
N LEU A 112 10.17 -4.70 -0.35
CA LEU A 112 8.97 -5.50 -0.08
C LEU A 112 9.34 -6.99 0.01
N GLU A 113 10.18 -7.49 -0.88
CA GLU A 113 10.65 -8.87 -0.87
C GLU A 113 11.38 -9.22 0.45
N LYS A 114 12.25 -8.32 0.93
CA LYS A 114 12.93 -8.48 2.23
C LYS A 114 11.95 -8.53 3.39
N MET A 115 10.92 -7.67 3.37
CA MET A 115 9.89 -7.65 4.40
C MET A 115 9.10 -8.96 4.42
N VAL A 116 8.64 -9.44 3.26
CA VAL A 116 7.90 -10.71 3.12
C VAL A 116 8.76 -11.90 3.56
N LYS A 117 10.01 -12.00 3.10
CA LYS A 117 10.95 -13.06 3.51
C LYS A 117 11.31 -13.01 5.00
N GLY A 118 11.18 -11.85 5.63
CA GLY A 118 11.35 -11.66 7.07
C GLY A 118 10.20 -12.24 7.91
N GLY A 119 9.16 -12.82 7.30
CA GLY A 119 7.99 -13.34 8.00
C GLY A 119 7.04 -12.25 8.50
N PHE A 120 7.15 -11.04 7.94
CA PHE A 120 6.26 -9.94 8.30
C PHE A 120 4.87 -10.14 7.68
N ASP A 121 3.83 -9.95 8.48
CA ASP A 121 2.44 -9.97 8.05
C ASP A 121 1.79 -8.61 8.37
N PRO A 122 1.41 -7.82 7.35
CA PRO A 122 0.76 -6.53 7.55
C PRO A 122 -0.67 -6.65 8.08
N PHE A 123 -1.29 -7.83 8.02
CA PHE A 123 -2.67 -8.06 8.46
C PHE A 123 -2.78 -8.52 9.91
N SER A 124 -1.66 -8.90 10.52
CA SER A 124 -1.60 -9.20 11.95
C SER A 124 -2.05 -7.96 12.77
N PRO A 125 -2.84 -8.16 13.85
CA PRO A 125 -3.49 -7.08 14.61
C PRO A 125 -2.55 -5.95 15.07
#